data_AF-A0A6I0EYS4-F1
#
_entry.id   AF-A0A6I0EYS4-F1
#
_cell.length_a   1.000
_cell.length_b   1.000
_cell.length_c   1.000
_cell.angle_alpha   90.00
_cell.angle_beta   90.00
_cell.angle_gamma   90.00
#
_symmetry.space_group_name_H-M   'P 1'
#
loop_
_entity.id
_entity.type
_entity.pdbx_description
1 polymer ?
#
loop_
_entity_poly.entity_id
_entity_poly.type
_entity_poly.pdbx_seq_one_letter_code
_entity_poly.pdbx_strand_id
1 'polypeptide(L)'
;MLRLFEKGIGSFIKQWTSKLRSKFKSLTNVNKMVSKLLRSVLSKIKGIFIMLPQSKTDYLKVGQTYIAKKLLLAVIIFGLILLFVFNRFIYPWAEGRFWTPEFVVNYDQHQYATFTGKAKLLHSDNKVLYIGQLEEGRISGEGTLYHPDGYVVYQGQFLQELYNGYGERYAEDGTLIYKGNFDSNMYNGEGQLFNRGYLLYEGQFRDGLFHGEGEKYYINGKVWKKGTFGAGKLHGEGKEYSPNGKLFYQGFFIDGLYDGFGRKYDLDKNKVVYEGHFHKGLYHGTGKVYDPERERLVYEGEFREGRYHGEGNLYNWKGQLLFQGYFHQGTIDYFRYVDVPLQVLREDFGAENAVHFFEHHYLMDYPDLDLFISVENPVDDPPKVHKIILLGEKNFLDTPIGMSMEKLAEHYEEQESSFEYFIDEEKEIILQKLRLPLDIEALHSVTYIVNEDLYIRYYALQREGDVIYYEIGGL
;
A
#
# COMPACT_ATOMS: atom_id res chain seq x y z
N MET A 1 0.36 28.08 25.11
CA MET A 1 1.66 27.84 24.42
C MET A 1 1.75 28.41 23.00
N LEU A 2 0.65 28.81 22.34
CA LEU A 2 0.70 29.54 21.07
C LEU A 2 1.12 31.03 21.15
N ARG A 3 1.39 31.57 22.35
CA ARG A 3 1.82 32.98 22.52
C ARG A 3 3.29 33.16 22.92
N LEU A 4 4.06 32.08 23.00
CA LEU A 4 5.52 32.15 23.21
C LEU A 4 6.32 31.95 21.91
N PHE A 5 5.66 31.54 20.82
CA PHE A 5 6.30 31.39 19.52
C PHE A 5 6.21 32.64 18.62
N GLU A 6 5.24 33.53 18.83
CA GLU A 6 5.16 34.80 18.06
C GLU A 6 6.12 35.90 18.56
N LYS A 7 6.69 35.78 19.76
CA LYS A 7 7.73 36.71 20.27
C LYS A 7 9.17 36.20 20.10
N GLY A 8 9.37 34.92 19.79
CA GLY A 8 10.71 34.33 19.64
C GLY A 8 11.37 34.69 18.31
N ILE A 9 10.60 34.65 17.21
CA ILE A 9 11.14 34.75 15.84
C ILE A 9 11.52 36.20 15.47
N GLY A 10 10.77 37.20 15.94
CA GLY A 10 11.08 38.61 15.69
C GLY A 10 12.37 39.11 16.36
N SER A 11 12.73 38.57 17.53
CA SER A 11 13.99 38.92 18.21
C SER A 11 15.18 38.13 17.65
N PHE A 12 14.97 36.88 17.24
CA PHE A 12 16.02 36.03 16.68
C PHE A 12 16.45 36.51 15.28
N ILE A 13 15.50 36.93 14.42
CA ILE A 13 15.81 37.51 13.09
C ILE A 13 16.52 38.87 13.23
N LYS A 14 16.19 39.71 14.22
CA LYS A 14 16.89 40.99 14.49
C LYS A 14 18.31 40.79 15.04
N GLN A 15 18.53 39.78 15.87
CA GLN A 15 19.85 39.46 16.41
C GLN A 15 20.75 38.79 15.35
N TRP A 16 20.17 37.96 14.47
CA TRP A 16 20.90 37.30 13.38
C TRP A 16 21.22 38.26 12.21
N THR A 17 20.28 39.13 11.80
CA THR A 17 20.55 40.16 10.77
C THR A 17 21.51 41.24 11.24
N SER A 18 21.56 41.58 12.54
CA SER A 18 22.57 42.52 13.09
C SER A 18 23.97 41.90 13.23
N LYS A 19 24.07 40.60 13.55
CA LYS A 19 25.34 39.84 13.52
C LYS A 19 25.85 39.59 12.08
N LEU A 20 24.96 39.36 11.12
CA LEU A 20 25.30 39.28 9.70
C LEU A 20 25.69 40.66 9.16
N ARG A 21 24.99 41.75 9.51
CA ARG A 21 25.41 43.11 9.14
C ARG A 21 26.75 43.49 9.77
N SER A 22 27.04 43.10 11.00
CA SER A 22 28.33 43.42 11.64
C SER A 22 29.49 42.59 11.08
N LYS A 23 29.27 41.30 10.73
CA LYS A 23 30.25 40.47 9.99
C LYS A 23 30.40 40.88 8.52
N PHE A 24 29.36 41.42 7.86
CA PHE A 24 29.47 41.98 6.50
C PHE A 24 30.09 43.39 6.47
N LYS A 25 29.88 44.22 7.50
CA LYS A 25 30.54 45.54 7.62
C LYS A 25 32.04 45.43 7.89
N SER A 26 32.52 44.29 8.40
CA SER A 26 33.97 44.02 8.49
C SER A 26 34.56 43.50 7.18
N LEU A 27 33.76 42.92 6.29
CA LEU A 27 34.22 42.44 4.97
C LEU A 27 34.23 43.53 3.89
N THR A 28 33.53 44.65 4.06
CA THR A 28 33.63 45.82 3.16
C THR A 28 34.74 46.81 3.53
N ASN A 29 35.47 46.54 4.62
CA ASN A 29 36.60 47.36 5.04
C ASN A 29 37.93 46.95 4.39
N VAL A 30 37.92 46.02 3.43
CA VAL A 30 39.09 45.78 2.55
C VAL A 30 39.48 47.09 1.87
N ASN A 31 38.52 47.88 1.37
CA ASN A 31 38.81 49.18 0.76
C ASN A 31 39.41 50.20 1.74
N LYS A 32 39.07 50.16 3.03
CA LYS A 32 39.59 51.10 4.04
C LYS A 32 40.94 50.67 4.59
N MET A 33 41.17 49.37 4.73
CA MET A 33 42.45 48.80 5.13
C MET A 33 43.46 48.86 3.98
N VAL A 34 43.07 48.47 2.78
CA VAL A 34 43.86 48.63 1.53
C VAL A 34 44.14 50.10 1.27
N SER A 35 43.18 51.03 1.41
CA SER A 35 43.49 52.46 1.20
C SER A 35 44.34 53.10 2.32
N LYS A 36 44.34 52.56 3.55
CA LYS A 36 45.23 53.05 4.63
C LYS A 36 46.65 52.48 4.49
N LEU A 37 46.76 51.21 4.10
CA LEU A 37 48.02 50.52 3.84
C LEU A 37 48.67 51.06 2.54
N LEU A 38 47.87 51.26 1.47
CA LEU A 38 48.30 51.95 0.26
C LEU A 38 48.74 53.39 0.55
N ARG A 39 48.02 54.17 1.36
CA ARG A 39 48.45 55.55 1.68
C ARG A 39 49.74 55.60 2.51
N SER A 40 49.91 54.68 3.46
CA SER A 40 51.15 54.54 4.25
C SER A 40 52.34 54.09 3.39
N VAL A 41 52.11 53.16 2.47
CA VAL A 41 53.16 52.64 1.58
C VAL A 41 53.47 53.64 0.46
N LEU A 42 52.47 54.25 -0.18
CA LEU A 42 52.64 55.25 -1.24
C LEU A 42 53.30 56.54 -0.75
N SER A 43 53.02 56.98 0.49
CA SER A 43 53.69 58.16 1.06
C SER A 43 55.16 57.91 1.36
N LYS A 44 55.52 56.71 1.85
CA LYS A 44 56.92 56.29 2.02
C LYS A 44 57.64 56.04 0.70
N ILE A 45 56.95 55.49 -0.31
CA ILE A 45 57.49 55.26 -1.66
C ILE A 45 57.69 56.58 -2.41
N LYS A 46 56.77 57.57 -2.29
CA LYS A 46 56.94 58.88 -2.94
C LYS A 46 58.30 59.52 -2.59
N GLY A 47 58.73 59.45 -1.33
CA GLY A 47 60.03 59.99 -0.90
C GLY A 47 61.26 59.34 -1.56
N ILE A 48 61.16 58.07 -1.97
CA ILE A 48 62.26 57.31 -2.59
C ILE A 48 62.41 57.67 -4.08
N PHE A 49 61.34 58.13 -4.74
CA PHE A 49 61.25 58.27 -6.20
C PHE A 49 61.20 59.71 -6.73
N ILE A 50 61.29 60.74 -5.89
CA ILE A 50 61.14 62.15 -6.31
C ILE A 50 62.38 62.76 -7.00
N MET A 51 63.58 62.18 -6.88
CA MET A 51 64.76 62.69 -7.60
C MET A 51 65.06 61.88 -8.87
N LEU A 52 64.99 62.57 -10.01
CA LEU A 52 65.44 62.09 -11.32
C LEU A 52 66.92 61.67 -11.23
N PRO A 53 67.31 60.53 -11.81
CA PRO A 53 68.71 60.09 -11.83
C PRO A 53 69.56 61.16 -12.54
N GLN A 54 70.60 61.66 -11.87
CA GLN A 54 71.39 62.81 -12.36
C GLN A 54 72.80 62.41 -12.81
N SER A 55 73.20 61.15 -12.65
CA SER A 55 74.52 60.66 -13.06
C SER A 55 74.50 59.26 -13.69
N LYS A 56 75.52 58.93 -14.49
CA LYS A 56 75.65 57.60 -15.15
C LYS A 56 75.76 56.43 -14.17
N THR A 57 76.14 56.66 -12.90
CA THR A 57 76.28 55.61 -11.87
C THR A 57 74.93 55.18 -11.27
N ASP A 58 73.87 55.96 -11.50
CA ASP A 58 72.48 55.65 -11.11
C ASP A 58 71.79 54.67 -12.07
N TYR A 59 72.46 54.39 -13.19
CA TYR A 59 72.02 53.43 -14.20
C TYR A 59 72.85 52.16 -14.14
N LEU A 60 72.20 51.04 -14.45
CA LEU A 60 72.83 49.75 -14.63
C LEU A 60 72.84 49.47 -16.14
N LYS A 61 74.03 49.27 -16.70
CA LYS A 61 74.20 48.95 -18.12
C LYS A 61 73.85 47.48 -18.32
N VAL A 62 72.82 47.20 -19.11
CA VAL A 62 72.36 45.85 -19.44
C VAL A 62 72.40 45.73 -20.97
N GLY A 63 73.40 45.06 -21.50
CA GLY A 63 73.64 45.01 -22.96
C GLY A 63 73.91 46.39 -23.55
N GLN A 64 73.09 46.81 -24.51
CA GLN A 64 73.17 48.14 -25.14
C GLN A 64 72.29 49.22 -24.47
N THR A 65 71.49 48.86 -23.46
CA THR A 65 70.55 49.78 -22.81
C THR A 65 70.95 50.07 -21.36
N TYR A 66 70.53 51.23 -20.86
CA TYR A 66 70.76 51.65 -19.47
C TYR A 66 69.43 51.65 -18.73
N ILE A 67 69.31 50.83 -17.68
CA ILE A 67 68.12 50.77 -16.84
C ILE A 67 68.41 51.51 -15.54
N ALA A 68 67.56 52.46 -15.17
CA ALA A 68 67.70 53.17 -13.90
C ALA A 68 67.57 52.18 -12.73
N LYS A 69 68.56 52.16 -11.83
CA LYS A 69 68.55 51.25 -10.66
C LYS A 69 67.29 51.43 -9.80
N LYS A 70 66.77 52.66 -9.72
CA LYS A 70 65.52 52.98 -9.03
C LYS A 70 64.30 52.32 -9.69
N LEU A 71 64.23 52.29 -11.03
CA LEU A 71 63.14 51.63 -11.74
C LEU A 71 63.16 50.11 -11.48
N LEU A 72 64.35 49.53 -11.47
CA LEU A 72 64.53 48.12 -11.13
C LEU A 72 64.11 47.83 -9.68
N LEU A 73 64.47 48.69 -8.73
CA LEU A 73 64.00 48.63 -7.34
C LEU A 73 62.47 48.80 -7.23
N ALA A 74 61.87 49.68 -8.04
CA ALA A 74 60.41 49.87 -8.08
C ALA A 74 59.69 48.59 -8.52
N VAL A 75 60.20 47.93 -9.55
CA VAL A 75 59.65 46.68 -10.07
C VAL A 75 59.78 45.56 -9.03
N ILE A 76 60.92 45.47 -8.34
CA ILE A 76 61.11 44.50 -7.25
C ILE A 76 60.13 44.76 -6.10
N ILE A 77 60.01 46.01 -5.64
CA ILE A 77 59.08 46.39 -4.57
C ILE A 77 57.63 46.10 -4.99
N PHE A 78 57.27 46.42 -6.23
CA PHE A 78 55.94 46.15 -6.76
C PHE A 78 55.65 44.64 -6.84
N GLY A 79 56.63 43.84 -7.28
CA GLY A 79 56.55 42.38 -7.26
C GLY A 79 56.36 41.82 -5.85
N LEU A 80 57.09 42.31 -4.86
CA LEU A 80 56.95 41.91 -3.45
C LEU A 80 55.59 42.32 -2.87
N ILE A 81 55.08 43.49 -3.22
CA ILE A 81 53.73 43.94 -2.82
C ILE A 81 52.67 43.05 -3.45
N LEU A 82 52.78 42.72 -4.74
CA LEU A 82 51.88 41.80 -5.43
C LEU A 82 51.90 40.41 -4.78
N LEU A 83 53.09 39.87 -4.49
CA LEU A 83 53.25 38.59 -3.82
C LEU A 83 52.62 38.60 -2.42
N PHE A 84 52.84 39.69 -1.66
CA PHE A 84 52.21 39.88 -0.34
C PHE A 84 50.70 39.98 -0.45
N VAL A 85 50.16 40.76 -1.39
CA VAL A 85 48.72 40.92 -1.58
C VAL A 85 48.09 39.60 -2.02
N PHE A 86 48.73 38.89 -2.94
CA PHE A 86 48.28 37.58 -3.38
C PHE A 86 48.22 36.60 -2.22
N ASN A 87 49.32 36.40 -1.49
CA ASN A 87 49.39 35.43 -0.41
C ASN A 87 48.53 35.82 0.81
N ARG A 88 48.37 37.12 1.09
CA ARG A 88 47.63 37.61 2.27
C ARG A 88 46.13 37.73 2.05
N PHE A 89 45.70 38.03 0.83
CA PHE A 89 44.30 38.38 0.54
C PHE A 89 43.68 37.54 -0.58
N ILE A 90 44.40 37.26 -1.67
CA ILE A 90 43.82 36.55 -2.83
C ILE A 90 43.81 35.04 -2.60
N TYR A 91 44.93 34.45 -2.15
CA TYR A 91 45.08 33.02 -1.92
C TYR A 91 44.10 32.49 -0.85
N PRO A 92 43.99 33.08 0.36
CA PRO A 92 43.03 32.62 1.37
C PRO A 92 41.56 32.86 1.00
N TRP A 93 41.29 33.77 0.05
CA TRP A 93 39.93 33.99 -0.48
C TRP A 93 39.57 32.98 -1.59
N ALA A 94 40.56 32.51 -2.34
CA ALA A 94 40.41 31.49 -3.38
C ALA A 94 40.40 30.06 -2.80
N GLU A 95 41.14 29.84 -1.72
CA GLU A 95 41.17 28.61 -0.92
C GLU A 95 39.75 28.29 -0.40
N GLY A 96 39.24 27.11 -0.76
CA GLY A 96 37.89 26.65 -0.40
C GLY A 96 36.72 27.20 -1.24
N ARG A 97 36.95 28.19 -2.13
CA ARG A 97 35.89 28.74 -3.02
C ARG A 97 36.03 28.35 -4.49
N PHE A 98 37.25 28.22 -4.98
CA PHE A 98 37.52 27.84 -6.37
C PHE A 98 38.28 26.52 -6.51
N TRP A 99 38.83 26.00 -5.41
CA TRP A 99 39.67 24.80 -5.39
C TRP A 99 39.01 23.79 -4.46
N THR A 100 38.33 22.79 -5.02
CA THR A 100 37.92 21.59 -4.28
C THR A 100 39.13 20.66 -4.22
N PRO A 101 39.83 20.54 -3.07
CA PRO A 101 40.99 19.67 -2.97
C PRO A 101 40.62 18.23 -3.33
N GLU A 102 41.51 17.57 -4.07
CA GLU A 102 41.39 16.17 -4.46
C GLU A 102 42.26 15.33 -3.52
N PHE A 103 41.67 14.34 -2.85
CA PHE A 103 42.39 13.39 -1.99
C PHE A 103 42.21 11.97 -2.51
N VAL A 104 43.29 11.20 -2.58
CA VAL A 104 43.26 9.80 -2.99
C VAL A 104 43.20 8.90 -1.75
N VAL A 105 42.16 8.07 -1.65
CA VAL A 105 41.77 7.32 -0.42
C VAL A 105 42.80 6.26 0.05
N ASN A 106 43.90 6.03 -0.67
CA ASN A 106 44.89 4.99 -0.35
C ASN A 106 46.33 5.50 -0.12
N TYR A 107 46.62 6.80 -0.25
CA TYR A 107 48.02 7.26 -0.28
C TYR A 107 48.63 7.53 1.11
N ASP A 108 47.82 7.96 2.09
CA ASP A 108 48.14 8.04 3.52
C ASP A 108 46.87 8.55 4.25
N GLN A 109 46.33 7.81 5.23
CA GLN A 109 45.10 8.19 5.96
C GLN A 109 45.20 9.58 6.62
N HIS A 110 46.42 10.10 6.82
CA HIS A 110 46.64 11.39 7.49
C HIS A 110 46.36 12.62 6.60
N GLN A 111 46.27 12.50 5.27
CA GLN A 111 46.22 13.68 4.39
C GLN A 111 44.97 14.54 4.55
N TYR A 112 43.83 13.93 4.89
CA TYR A 112 42.57 14.63 5.06
C TYR A 112 41.87 14.30 6.38
N ALA A 113 42.49 13.53 7.28
CA ALA A 113 41.91 13.15 8.57
C ALA A 113 41.47 14.32 9.46
N THR A 114 42.07 15.51 9.31
CA THR A 114 41.67 16.72 10.04
C THR A 114 40.99 17.75 9.14
N PHE A 115 40.76 17.42 7.86
CA PHE A 115 40.23 18.36 6.89
C PHE A 115 38.73 18.59 7.13
N THR A 116 38.32 19.85 7.09
CA THR A 116 36.92 20.26 7.16
C THR A 116 36.62 21.24 6.03
N GLY A 117 35.60 20.94 5.22
CA GLY A 117 35.23 21.74 4.05
C GLY A 117 34.84 20.88 2.86
N LYS A 118 34.59 21.52 1.71
CA LYS A 118 34.24 20.79 0.47
C LYS A 118 35.49 20.15 -0.14
N ALA A 119 35.44 18.85 -0.44
CA ALA A 119 36.53 18.11 -1.05
C ALA A 119 36.01 17.12 -2.11
N LYS A 120 36.95 16.59 -2.89
CA LYS A 120 36.74 15.49 -3.83
C LYS A 120 37.61 14.32 -3.42
N LEU A 121 36.99 13.19 -3.08
CA LEU A 121 37.70 11.95 -2.77
C LEU A 121 37.80 11.10 -4.03
N LEU A 122 38.99 10.58 -4.30
CA LEU A 122 39.34 9.78 -5.46
C LEU A 122 39.79 8.38 -5.02
N HIS A 123 39.51 7.38 -5.84
CA HIS A 123 40.11 6.06 -5.75
C HIS A 123 41.57 6.11 -6.29
N SER A 124 42.35 5.05 -6.05
CA SER A 124 43.77 4.96 -6.44
C SER A 124 44.01 5.00 -7.95
N ASP A 125 42.99 4.72 -8.74
CA ASP A 125 42.97 4.85 -10.21
C ASP A 125 42.46 6.23 -10.68
N ASN A 126 42.40 7.21 -9.77
CA ASN A 126 41.89 8.58 -9.97
C ASN A 126 40.39 8.68 -10.29
N LYS A 127 39.60 7.61 -10.09
CA LYS A 127 38.15 7.67 -10.24
C LYS A 127 37.50 8.40 -9.06
N VAL A 128 36.45 9.17 -9.32
CA VAL A 128 35.76 9.94 -8.28
C VAL A 128 34.93 8.99 -7.41
N LEU A 129 35.13 9.07 -6.08
CA LEU A 129 34.31 8.35 -5.09
C LEU A 129 33.32 9.29 -4.40
N TYR A 130 33.70 10.53 -4.11
CA TYR A 130 32.85 11.47 -3.39
C TYR A 130 33.16 12.91 -3.76
N ILE A 131 32.14 13.76 -3.84
CA ILE A 131 32.27 15.22 -3.93
C ILE A 131 31.30 15.84 -2.92
N GLY A 132 31.82 16.51 -1.90
CA GLY A 132 30.96 17.10 -0.89
C GLY A 132 31.71 17.59 0.34
N GLN A 133 30.97 17.84 1.41
CA GLN A 133 31.52 18.33 2.66
C GLN A 133 32.18 17.20 3.48
N LEU A 134 33.33 17.52 4.07
CA LEU A 134 34.00 16.71 5.08
C LEU A 134 34.02 17.47 6.41
N GLU A 135 33.92 16.75 7.51
CA GLU A 135 34.13 17.23 8.89
C GLU A 135 35.11 16.28 9.57
N GLU A 136 36.26 16.81 9.98
CA GLU A 136 37.38 16.03 10.54
C GLU A 136 37.68 14.76 9.70
N GLY A 137 37.81 14.96 8.38
CA GLY A 137 38.11 13.91 7.41
C GLY A 137 36.99 12.93 7.10
N ARG A 138 35.85 13.02 7.79
CA ARG A 138 34.68 12.16 7.55
C ARG A 138 33.66 12.84 6.67
N ILE A 139 32.97 12.06 5.84
CA ILE A 139 31.88 12.55 4.99
C ILE A 139 30.73 13.05 5.87
N SER A 140 30.41 14.35 5.81
CA SER A 140 29.35 14.97 6.61
C SER A 140 28.80 16.20 5.88
N GLY A 141 27.51 16.49 6.02
CA GLY A 141 26.84 17.57 5.28
C GLY A 141 26.45 17.16 3.85
N GLU A 142 26.28 18.14 2.97
CA GLU A 142 25.81 17.89 1.59
C GLU A 142 26.92 17.29 0.71
N GLY A 143 26.61 16.25 -0.05
CA GLY A 143 27.54 15.66 -1.02
C GLY A 143 26.93 14.66 -1.99
N THR A 144 27.78 14.18 -2.89
CA THR A 144 27.46 13.15 -3.89
C THR A 144 28.49 12.03 -3.79
N LEU A 145 28.00 10.81 -3.58
CA LEU A 145 28.78 9.57 -3.57
C LEU A 145 28.64 8.88 -4.93
N TYR A 146 29.75 8.37 -5.44
CA TYR A 146 29.88 7.73 -6.74
C TYR A 146 30.36 6.28 -6.60
N HIS A 147 29.84 5.41 -7.45
CA HIS A 147 30.37 4.06 -7.66
C HIS A 147 31.75 4.18 -8.36
N PRO A 148 32.67 3.21 -8.17
CA PRO A 148 33.92 3.15 -8.94
C PRO A 148 33.75 3.08 -10.47
N ASP A 149 32.53 2.93 -11.00
CA ASP A 149 32.27 3.02 -12.44
C ASP A 149 31.77 4.41 -12.89
N GLY A 150 31.68 5.36 -11.95
CA GLY A 150 31.31 6.76 -12.19
C GLY A 150 29.83 7.09 -12.01
N TYR A 151 28.97 6.10 -11.81
CA TYR A 151 27.54 6.31 -11.53
C TYR A 151 27.32 6.90 -10.14
N VAL A 152 26.34 7.79 -10.00
CA VAL A 152 25.94 8.31 -8.69
C VAL A 152 25.28 7.20 -7.89
N VAL A 153 25.70 6.99 -6.65
CA VAL A 153 25.08 6.05 -5.71
C VAL A 153 24.11 6.78 -4.77
N TYR A 154 24.53 7.96 -4.31
CA TYR A 154 23.73 8.78 -3.41
C TYR A 154 24.07 10.26 -3.58
N GLN A 155 23.05 11.11 -3.50
CA GLN A 155 23.21 12.56 -3.45
C GLN A 155 22.31 13.13 -2.36
N GLY A 156 22.90 13.83 -1.39
CA GLY A 156 22.15 14.43 -0.30
C GLY A 156 23.00 14.66 0.93
N GLN A 157 22.34 14.62 2.07
CA GLN A 157 22.93 14.89 3.37
C GLN A 157 23.59 13.65 3.98
N PHE A 158 24.73 13.87 4.61
CA PHE A 158 25.49 12.87 5.34
C PHE A 158 25.72 13.30 6.78
N LEU A 159 25.85 12.32 7.67
CA LEU A 159 26.34 12.51 9.03
C LEU A 159 27.29 11.36 9.36
N GLN A 160 28.58 11.67 9.52
CA GLN A 160 29.62 10.67 9.81
C GLN A 160 29.56 9.45 8.87
N GLU A 161 29.62 9.71 7.56
CA GLU A 161 29.64 8.72 6.46
C GLU A 161 28.30 8.00 6.21
N LEU A 162 27.30 8.20 7.07
CA LEU A 162 25.96 7.64 6.90
C LEU A 162 25.06 8.63 6.16
N TYR A 163 24.16 8.11 5.31
CA TYR A 163 23.07 8.89 4.74
C TYR A 163 22.16 9.37 5.88
N ASN A 164 21.92 10.67 5.95
CA ASN A 164 21.14 11.27 7.02
C ASN A 164 20.43 12.52 6.48
N GLY A 165 19.19 12.79 6.87
CA GLY A 165 18.43 13.90 6.31
C GLY A 165 17.98 13.64 4.87
N TYR A 166 17.74 14.69 4.08
CA TYR A 166 17.14 14.53 2.76
C TYR A 166 18.17 14.11 1.69
N GLY A 167 17.81 13.16 0.83
CA GLY A 167 18.64 12.76 -0.30
C GLY A 167 17.96 11.86 -1.32
N GLU A 168 18.73 11.50 -2.35
CA GLU A 168 18.36 10.61 -3.44
C GLU A 168 19.37 9.46 -3.54
N ARG A 169 18.87 8.23 -3.61
CA ARG A 169 19.65 7.01 -3.76
C ARG A 169 19.36 6.37 -5.11
N TYR A 170 20.41 5.91 -5.77
CA TYR A 170 20.35 5.33 -7.11
C TYR A 170 20.92 3.90 -7.14
N ALA A 171 20.52 3.13 -8.14
CA ALA A 171 21.07 1.83 -8.48
C ALA A 171 22.36 1.97 -9.30
N GLU A 172 23.06 0.85 -9.51
CA GLU A 172 24.30 0.82 -10.32
C GLU A 172 24.07 1.23 -11.78
N ASP A 173 22.86 1.06 -12.31
CA ASP A 173 22.47 1.50 -13.64
C ASP A 173 22.03 2.99 -13.70
N GLY A 174 22.10 3.70 -12.58
CA GLY A 174 21.66 5.10 -12.45
C GLY A 174 20.16 5.28 -12.21
N THR A 175 19.37 4.20 -12.10
CA THR A 175 17.94 4.29 -11.82
C THR A 175 17.70 4.79 -10.39
N LEU A 176 16.83 5.79 -10.22
CA LEU A 176 16.42 6.27 -8.91
C LEU A 176 15.72 5.14 -8.13
N ILE A 177 16.21 4.86 -6.91
CA ILE A 177 15.63 3.87 -5.99
C ILE A 177 14.76 4.58 -4.96
N TYR A 178 15.27 5.66 -4.37
CA TYR A 178 14.58 6.35 -3.29
C TYR A 178 14.91 7.84 -3.28
N LYS A 179 13.92 8.65 -2.92
CA LYS A 179 14.05 10.08 -2.71
C LYS A 179 13.30 10.48 -1.45
N GLY A 180 13.98 11.01 -0.45
CA GLY A 180 13.33 11.32 0.81
C GLY A 180 14.31 11.47 1.96
N ASN A 181 13.79 11.35 3.16
CA ASN A 181 14.56 11.49 4.39
C ASN A 181 15.23 10.15 4.77
N PHE A 182 16.44 10.27 5.32
CA PHE A 182 17.26 9.17 5.81
C PHE A 182 17.57 9.40 7.28
N ASP A 183 17.67 8.30 8.03
CA ASP A 183 18.32 8.27 9.33
C ASP A 183 19.28 7.08 9.36
N SER A 184 20.58 7.36 9.47
CA SER A 184 21.61 6.33 9.62
C SER A 184 21.55 5.25 8.53
N ASN A 185 21.56 5.66 7.26
CA ASN A 185 21.38 4.84 6.05
C ASN A 185 19.97 4.27 5.80
N MET A 186 19.05 4.36 6.75
CA MET A 186 17.70 3.82 6.63
C MET A 186 16.73 4.88 6.11
N TYR A 187 15.74 4.49 5.30
CA TYR A 187 14.65 5.37 4.91
C TYR A 187 13.82 5.71 6.16
N ASN A 188 13.60 6.99 6.43
CA ASN A 188 12.91 7.45 7.64
C ASN A 188 12.18 8.76 7.38
N GLY A 189 10.95 8.95 7.87
CA GLY A 189 10.14 10.13 7.57
C GLY A 189 9.56 10.09 6.15
N GLU A 190 9.21 11.25 5.60
CA GLU A 190 8.57 11.33 4.28
C GLU A 190 9.55 10.96 3.15
N GLY A 191 9.07 10.19 2.16
CA GLY A 191 9.84 9.85 0.97
C GLY A 191 9.05 9.13 -0.12
N GLN A 192 9.74 8.86 -1.22
CA GLN A 192 9.26 8.17 -2.41
C GLN A 192 10.20 7.01 -2.72
N LEU A 193 9.66 5.80 -2.81
CA LEU A 193 10.38 4.59 -3.21
C LEU A 193 9.98 4.21 -4.63
N PHE A 194 10.98 3.88 -5.43
CA PHE A 194 10.85 3.53 -6.84
C PHE A 194 11.32 2.09 -7.06
N ASN A 195 10.68 1.40 -8.01
CA ASN A 195 11.07 0.08 -8.46
C ASN A 195 11.20 0.11 -9.99
N ARG A 196 12.42 -0.10 -10.50
CA ARG A 196 12.75 -0.04 -11.94
C ARG A 196 12.24 1.26 -12.62
N GLY A 197 12.39 2.39 -11.92
CA GLY A 197 11.97 3.71 -12.40
C GLY A 197 10.48 4.04 -12.21
N TYR A 198 9.66 3.10 -11.74
CA TYR A 198 8.24 3.34 -11.43
C TYR A 198 8.06 3.67 -9.95
N LEU A 199 7.27 4.69 -9.64
CA LEU A 199 6.89 4.99 -8.26
C LEU A 199 6.17 3.77 -7.67
N LEU A 200 6.71 3.22 -6.59
CA LEU A 200 6.16 2.07 -5.87
C LEU A 200 5.37 2.53 -4.65
N TYR A 201 5.91 3.50 -3.91
CA TYR A 201 5.31 4.01 -2.68
C TYR A 201 5.69 5.47 -2.45
N GLU A 202 4.75 6.26 -1.94
CA GLU A 202 4.96 7.63 -1.45
C GLU A 202 4.29 7.77 -0.08
N GLY A 203 5.03 8.28 0.90
CA GLY A 203 4.53 8.46 2.25
C GLY A 203 5.63 8.32 3.30
N GLN A 204 5.23 7.95 4.51
CA GLN A 204 6.14 7.87 5.63
C GLN A 204 6.91 6.54 5.69
N PHE A 205 8.14 6.62 6.18
CA PHE A 205 9.02 5.50 6.43
C PHE A 205 9.47 5.48 7.88
N ARG A 206 9.67 4.28 8.42
CA ARG A 206 10.38 4.06 9.69
C ARG A 206 11.27 2.83 9.52
N ASP A 207 12.56 3.02 9.76
CA ASP A 207 13.57 1.95 9.66
C ASP A 207 13.49 1.18 8.33
N GLY A 208 13.37 1.90 7.22
CA GLY A 208 13.31 1.31 5.88
C GLY A 208 11.96 0.72 5.47
N LEU A 209 10.98 0.64 6.38
CA LEU A 209 9.64 0.09 6.12
C LEU A 209 8.60 1.19 5.95
N PHE A 210 7.56 0.92 5.15
CA PHE A 210 6.40 1.81 5.05
C PHE A 210 5.74 1.96 6.42
N HIS A 211 5.45 3.19 6.79
CA HIS A 211 4.86 3.55 8.07
C HIS A 211 3.90 4.73 7.89
N GLY A 212 3.00 4.97 8.85
CA GLY A 212 2.12 6.14 8.85
C GLY A 212 1.27 6.24 7.59
N GLU A 213 0.88 7.45 7.20
CA GLU A 213 0.09 7.66 5.99
C GLU A 213 0.94 7.44 4.73
N GLY A 214 0.37 6.78 3.73
CA GLY A 214 1.01 6.64 2.43
C GLY A 214 0.11 6.08 1.33
N GLU A 215 0.69 6.03 0.14
CA GLU A 215 0.11 5.51 -1.08
C GLU A 215 1.08 4.54 -1.75
N LYS A 216 0.58 3.37 -2.14
CA LYS A 216 1.32 2.38 -2.93
C LYS A 216 0.74 2.34 -4.33
N TYR A 217 1.56 2.22 -5.35
CA TYR A 217 1.16 2.35 -6.75
C TYR A 217 1.39 1.07 -7.55
N TYR A 218 0.57 0.90 -8.59
CA TYR A 218 0.82 -0.02 -9.68
C TYR A 218 1.90 0.52 -10.63
N ILE A 219 2.48 -0.36 -11.44
CA ILE A 219 3.48 0.03 -12.47
C ILE A 219 2.93 1.03 -13.50
N ASN A 220 1.61 1.09 -13.68
CA ASN A 220 0.95 2.05 -14.56
C ASN A 220 0.74 3.43 -13.90
N GLY A 221 1.25 3.64 -12.68
CA GLY A 221 1.16 4.89 -11.93
C GLY A 221 -0.17 5.11 -11.20
N LYS A 222 -1.15 4.19 -11.30
CA LYS A 222 -2.40 4.29 -10.53
C LYS A 222 -2.18 3.81 -9.09
N VAL A 223 -2.87 4.46 -8.15
CA VAL A 223 -2.87 4.04 -6.74
C VAL A 223 -3.41 2.61 -6.67
N TRP A 224 -2.70 1.73 -5.96
CA TRP A 224 -3.13 0.39 -5.59
C TRP A 224 -3.69 0.40 -4.17
N LYS A 225 -2.97 0.95 -3.20
CA LYS A 225 -3.40 1.01 -1.80
C LYS A 225 -3.13 2.39 -1.20
N LYS A 226 -4.03 2.87 -0.36
CA LYS A 226 -3.92 4.15 0.35
C LYS A 226 -4.42 4.01 1.78
N GLY A 227 -3.70 4.57 2.75
CA GLY A 227 -4.12 4.59 4.15
C GLY A 227 -2.91 4.54 5.08
N THR A 228 -3.15 4.09 6.31
CA THR A 228 -2.10 3.94 7.32
C THR A 228 -1.32 2.63 7.13
N PHE A 229 0.00 2.69 7.24
CA PHE A 229 0.92 1.57 7.14
C PHE A 229 1.65 1.31 8.48
N GLY A 230 1.83 0.03 8.80
CA GLY A 230 2.63 -0.45 9.92
C GLY A 230 3.48 -1.63 9.47
N ALA A 231 4.80 -1.61 9.77
CA ALA A 231 5.74 -2.66 9.38
C ALA A 231 5.67 -3.05 7.88
N GLY A 232 5.49 -2.07 6.98
CA GLY A 232 5.43 -2.30 5.54
C GLY A 232 4.07 -2.75 4.99
N LYS A 233 3.05 -2.93 5.83
CA LYS A 233 1.71 -3.39 5.44
C LYS A 233 0.64 -2.38 5.82
N LEU A 234 -0.52 -2.42 5.13
CA LEU A 234 -1.67 -1.62 5.54
C LEU A 234 -2.14 -2.06 6.94
N HIS A 235 -2.41 -1.11 7.82
CA HIS A 235 -2.89 -1.36 9.17
C HIS A 235 -3.75 -0.17 9.61
N GLY A 236 -5.00 -0.42 10.02
CA GLY A 236 -5.98 0.63 10.29
C GLY A 236 -6.87 0.91 9.08
N GLU A 237 -7.41 2.13 8.99
CA GLU A 237 -8.27 2.52 7.88
C GLU A 237 -7.50 2.63 6.56
N GLY A 238 -8.09 2.12 5.48
CA GLY A 238 -7.48 2.21 4.16
C GLY A 238 -8.43 1.94 3.02
N LYS A 239 -7.87 2.07 1.81
CA LYS A 239 -8.54 1.85 0.53
C LYS A 239 -7.65 1.02 -0.37
N GLU A 240 -8.27 0.11 -1.09
CA GLU A 240 -7.64 -0.65 -2.16
C GLU A 240 -8.37 -0.37 -3.47
N TYR A 241 -7.60 -0.20 -4.54
CA TYR A 241 -8.06 0.13 -5.87
C TYR A 241 -7.58 -0.93 -6.84
N SER A 242 -8.34 -1.14 -7.91
CA SER A 242 -7.95 -2.00 -9.02
C SER A 242 -6.90 -1.35 -9.92
N PRO A 243 -6.25 -2.10 -10.84
CA PRO A 243 -5.32 -1.54 -11.81
C PRO A 243 -5.92 -0.48 -12.75
N ASN A 244 -7.25 -0.44 -12.89
CA ASN A 244 -7.94 0.60 -13.67
C ASN A 244 -8.31 1.85 -12.82
N GLY A 245 -8.02 1.85 -11.52
CA GLY A 245 -8.24 2.98 -10.60
C GLY A 245 -9.63 3.01 -9.95
N LYS A 246 -10.43 1.95 -10.11
CA LYS A 246 -11.73 1.84 -9.45
C LYS A 246 -11.53 1.37 -8.01
N LEU A 247 -12.35 1.87 -7.09
CA LEU A 247 -12.31 1.46 -5.70
C LEU A 247 -12.76 0.00 -5.61
N PHE A 248 -11.94 -0.85 -4.99
CA PHE A 248 -12.23 -2.27 -4.78
C PHE A 248 -12.69 -2.53 -3.35
N TYR A 249 -12.04 -1.89 -2.39
CA TYR A 249 -12.33 -2.04 -0.97
C TYR A 249 -12.04 -0.73 -0.23
N GLN A 250 -12.87 -0.43 0.77
CA GLN A 250 -12.62 0.61 1.75
C GLN A 250 -13.04 0.09 3.14
N GLY A 251 -12.14 0.15 4.11
CA GLY A 251 -12.42 -0.35 5.44
C GLY A 251 -11.15 -0.50 6.27
N PHE A 252 -11.25 -1.35 7.30
CA PHE A 252 -10.17 -1.57 8.24
C PHE A 252 -9.26 -2.75 7.82
N PHE A 253 -7.97 -2.61 8.10
CA PHE A 253 -6.94 -3.57 7.75
C PHE A 253 -6.12 -3.98 8.98
N ILE A 254 -5.76 -5.25 9.07
CA ILE A 254 -4.75 -5.76 10.00
C ILE A 254 -3.74 -6.59 9.19
N ASP A 255 -2.46 -6.21 9.27
CA ASP A 255 -1.36 -6.85 8.55
C ASP A 255 -1.62 -7.04 7.05
N GLY A 256 -2.26 -6.05 6.42
CA GLY A 256 -2.57 -6.02 5.00
C GLY A 256 -3.79 -6.84 4.57
N LEU A 257 -4.48 -7.51 5.50
CA LEU A 257 -5.74 -8.23 5.28
C LEU A 257 -6.93 -7.37 5.70
N TYR A 258 -8.08 -7.55 5.05
CA TYR A 258 -9.34 -6.92 5.48
C TYR A 258 -9.75 -7.52 6.83
N ASP A 259 -9.88 -6.70 7.85
CA ASP A 259 -10.25 -7.14 9.19
C ASP A 259 -10.97 -6.00 9.93
N GLY A 260 -12.16 -6.26 10.47
CA GLY A 260 -13.06 -5.23 10.97
C GLY A 260 -14.08 -4.75 9.92
N PHE A 261 -14.75 -3.64 10.17
CA PHE A 261 -15.82 -3.15 9.29
C PHE A 261 -15.27 -2.58 7.97
N GLY A 262 -15.94 -2.89 6.84
CA GLY A 262 -15.57 -2.38 5.53
C GLY A 262 -16.66 -2.55 4.47
N ARG A 263 -16.38 -1.98 3.29
CA ARG A 263 -17.20 -2.05 2.08
C ARG A 263 -16.37 -2.58 0.94
N LYS A 264 -16.93 -3.56 0.22
CA LYS A 264 -16.37 -4.12 -1.02
C LYS A 264 -17.21 -3.68 -2.20
N TYR A 265 -16.55 -3.42 -3.32
CA TYR A 265 -17.17 -2.84 -4.52
C TYR A 265 -17.02 -3.76 -5.74
N ASP A 266 -18.06 -3.80 -6.56
CA ASP A 266 -18.03 -4.37 -7.90
C ASP A 266 -17.14 -3.52 -8.83
N LEU A 267 -16.15 -4.13 -9.46
CA LEU A 267 -15.19 -3.41 -10.29
C LEU A 267 -15.75 -2.99 -11.64
N ASP A 268 -16.86 -3.52 -12.10
CA ASP A 268 -17.43 -3.13 -13.39
C ASP A 268 -18.38 -1.96 -13.20
N LYS A 269 -19.29 -2.07 -12.23
CA LYS A 269 -20.37 -1.12 -11.95
C LYS A 269 -20.04 -0.07 -10.90
N ASN A 270 -18.95 -0.25 -10.16
CA ASN A 270 -18.54 0.63 -9.06
C ASN A 270 -19.66 0.78 -8.00
N LYS A 271 -20.31 -0.35 -7.67
CA LYS A 271 -21.40 -0.45 -6.69
C LYS A 271 -20.98 -1.31 -5.51
N VAL A 272 -21.52 -1.04 -4.32
CA VAL A 272 -21.25 -1.86 -3.13
C VAL A 272 -21.84 -3.25 -3.37
N VAL A 273 -21.05 -4.29 -3.15
CA VAL A 273 -21.49 -5.70 -3.18
C VAL A 273 -21.57 -6.30 -1.79
N TYR A 274 -20.80 -5.74 -0.85
CA TYR A 274 -20.80 -6.15 0.54
C TYR A 274 -20.48 -4.96 1.45
N GLU A 275 -21.19 -4.86 2.56
CA GLU A 275 -20.93 -3.96 3.67
C GLU A 275 -21.08 -4.72 4.98
N GLY A 276 -20.02 -4.80 5.78
CA GLY A 276 -20.05 -5.57 7.02
C GLY A 276 -18.66 -5.81 7.60
N HIS A 277 -18.60 -6.74 8.55
CA HIS A 277 -17.35 -7.12 9.19
C HIS A 277 -16.55 -8.13 8.34
N PHE A 278 -15.24 -8.00 8.40
CA PHE A 278 -14.29 -8.92 7.79
C PHE A 278 -13.43 -9.54 8.88
N HIS A 279 -12.99 -10.78 8.67
CA HIS A 279 -11.91 -11.38 9.43
C HIS A 279 -10.97 -12.10 8.48
N LYS A 280 -9.68 -11.73 8.50
CA LYS A 280 -8.64 -12.29 7.62
C LYS A 280 -9.04 -12.31 6.13
N GLY A 281 -9.73 -11.28 5.65
CA GLY A 281 -10.14 -11.13 4.26
C GLY A 281 -11.49 -11.75 3.88
N LEU A 282 -12.12 -12.53 4.77
CA LEU A 282 -13.43 -13.16 4.56
C LEU A 282 -14.54 -12.38 5.24
N TYR A 283 -15.76 -12.44 4.70
CA TYR A 283 -16.95 -11.91 5.38
C TYR A 283 -17.15 -12.64 6.71
N HIS A 284 -17.39 -11.90 7.78
CA HIS A 284 -17.53 -12.44 9.13
C HIS A 284 -18.46 -11.57 9.96
N GLY A 285 -19.07 -12.12 11.02
CA GLY A 285 -19.97 -11.35 11.87
C GLY A 285 -21.15 -10.78 11.08
N THR A 286 -21.65 -9.61 11.45
CA THR A 286 -22.80 -9.01 10.75
C THR A 286 -22.41 -8.32 9.45
N GLY A 287 -23.24 -8.48 8.41
CA GLY A 287 -23.05 -7.80 7.13
C GLY A 287 -24.27 -7.81 6.21
N LYS A 288 -24.13 -7.14 5.08
CA LYS A 288 -25.13 -6.96 4.03
C LYS A 288 -24.52 -7.25 2.67
N VAL A 289 -25.19 -8.06 1.85
CA VAL A 289 -24.83 -8.35 0.46
C VAL A 289 -25.81 -7.68 -0.47
N TYR A 290 -25.30 -7.10 -1.56
CA TYR A 290 -26.10 -6.37 -2.54
C TYR A 290 -25.90 -6.95 -3.95
N ASP A 291 -26.98 -6.99 -4.74
CA ASP A 291 -26.92 -7.21 -6.18
C ASP A 291 -26.41 -5.92 -6.85
N PRO A 292 -25.20 -5.92 -7.44
CA PRO A 292 -24.65 -4.71 -8.05
C PRO A 292 -25.36 -4.29 -9.34
N GLU A 293 -26.15 -5.16 -9.99
CA GLU A 293 -26.98 -4.79 -11.15
C GLU A 293 -28.15 -3.89 -10.75
N ARG A 294 -28.79 -4.21 -9.63
CA ARG A 294 -30.05 -3.58 -9.20
C ARG A 294 -29.90 -2.69 -7.97
N GLU A 295 -28.72 -2.71 -7.34
CA GLU A 295 -28.44 -2.06 -6.05
C GLU A 295 -29.44 -2.49 -4.97
N ARG A 296 -29.83 -3.77 -4.98
CA ARG A 296 -30.80 -4.33 -4.05
C ARG A 296 -30.13 -5.19 -3.02
N LEU A 297 -30.60 -5.09 -1.77
CA LEU A 297 -30.21 -5.99 -0.70
C LEU A 297 -30.60 -7.41 -1.10
N VAL A 298 -29.65 -8.34 -1.03
CA VAL A 298 -29.84 -9.77 -1.27
C VAL A 298 -29.90 -10.51 0.06
N TYR A 299 -29.02 -10.13 0.99
CA TYR A 299 -28.94 -10.75 2.31
C TYR A 299 -28.49 -9.72 3.35
N GLU A 300 -29.08 -9.74 4.54
CA GLU A 300 -28.52 -9.12 5.73
C GLU A 300 -28.56 -10.11 6.90
N GLY A 301 -27.46 -10.25 7.62
CA GLY A 301 -27.38 -11.24 8.70
C GLY A 301 -25.96 -11.53 9.11
N GLU A 302 -25.76 -12.67 9.75
CA GLU A 302 -24.45 -13.13 10.19
C GLU A 302 -23.67 -13.88 9.10
N PHE A 303 -22.35 -13.83 9.19
CA PHE A 303 -21.41 -14.46 8.29
C PHE A 303 -20.36 -15.23 9.08
N ARG A 304 -20.00 -16.41 8.58
CA ARG A 304 -18.87 -17.18 9.08
C ARG A 304 -18.06 -17.68 7.89
N GLU A 305 -16.77 -17.34 7.86
CA GLU A 305 -15.84 -17.76 6.80
C GLU A 305 -16.35 -17.46 5.38
N GLY A 306 -16.94 -16.29 5.17
CA GLY A 306 -17.46 -15.86 3.87
C GLY A 306 -18.85 -16.38 3.50
N ARG A 307 -19.45 -17.25 4.32
CA ARG A 307 -20.78 -17.85 4.08
C ARG A 307 -21.83 -17.27 5.01
N TYR A 308 -23.09 -17.20 4.55
CA TYR A 308 -24.23 -16.88 5.41
C TYR A 308 -24.29 -17.86 6.58
N HIS A 309 -24.50 -17.34 7.78
CA HIS A 309 -24.54 -18.11 9.01
C HIS A 309 -25.49 -17.44 10.02
N GLY A 310 -25.90 -18.14 11.07
CA GLY A 310 -26.69 -17.55 12.15
C GLY A 310 -28.01 -16.97 11.66
N GLU A 311 -28.53 -15.95 12.35
CA GLU A 311 -29.75 -15.28 11.94
C GLU A 311 -29.53 -14.35 10.74
N GLY A 312 -30.50 -14.31 9.82
CA GLY A 312 -30.48 -13.40 8.69
C GLY A 312 -31.78 -13.32 7.91
N ASN A 313 -31.83 -12.35 7.00
CA ASN A 313 -32.92 -12.05 6.10
C ASN A 313 -32.43 -12.20 4.66
N LEU A 314 -33.14 -12.96 3.85
CA LEU A 314 -32.89 -13.17 2.42
C LEU A 314 -33.96 -12.49 1.60
N TYR A 315 -33.56 -11.82 0.52
CA TYR A 315 -34.45 -11.06 -0.35
C TYR A 315 -34.34 -11.50 -1.80
N ASN A 316 -35.46 -11.43 -2.53
CA ASN A 316 -35.46 -11.70 -3.96
C ASN A 316 -34.95 -10.50 -4.76
N TRP A 317 -34.82 -10.68 -6.07
CA TRP A 317 -34.42 -9.61 -7.00
C TRP A 317 -35.38 -8.43 -7.02
N LYS A 318 -36.63 -8.56 -6.53
CA LYS A 318 -37.60 -7.47 -6.37
C LYS A 318 -37.40 -6.67 -5.07
N GLY A 319 -36.56 -7.15 -4.16
CA GLY A 319 -36.37 -6.59 -2.82
C GLY A 319 -37.42 -7.03 -1.81
N GLN A 320 -38.16 -8.10 -2.10
CA GLN A 320 -39.15 -8.69 -1.19
C GLN A 320 -38.43 -9.71 -0.29
N LEU A 321 -38.78 -9.73 1.01
CA LEU A 321 -38.28 -10.73 1.95
C LEU A 321 -38.78 -12.11 1.53
N LEU A 322 -37.84 -13.04 1.32
CA LEU A 322 -38.10 -14.44 1.00
C LEU A 322 -38.01 -15.34 2.23
N PHE A 323 -37.10 -15.01 3.12
CA PHE A 323 -36.84 -15.81 4.30
C PHE A 323 -36.23 -14.94 5.40
N GLN A 324 -36.66 -15.15 6.63
CA GLN A 324 -36.07 -14.62 7.85
C GLN A 324 -35.86 -15.78 8.80
N GLY A 325 -34.62 -16.05 9.22
CA GLY A 325 -34.34 -17.19 10.09
C GLY A 325 -32.87 -17.58 10.08
N TYR A 326 -32.60 -18.86 10.35
CA TYR A 326 -31.25 -19.37 10.54
C TYR A 326 -30.60 -19.88 9.25
N PHE A 327 -29.32 -19.57 9.09
CA PHE A 327 -28.46 -20.01 7.99
C PHE A 327 -27.30 -20.85 8.50
N HIS A 328 -26.93 -21.88 7.74
CA HIS A 328 -25.79 -22.73 8.01
C HIS A 328 -24.99 -22.96 6.72
N GLN A 329 -23.69 -22.69 6.76
CA GLN A 329 -22.77 -22.91 5.64
C GLN A 329 -23.25 -22.32 4.30
N GLY A 330 -23.90 -21.16 4.33
CA GLY A 330 -24.32 -20.43 3.13
C GLY A 330 -25.72 -20.73 2.63
N THR A 331 -26.41 -21.71 3.20
CA THR A 331 -27.81 -22.03 2.88
C THR A 331 -28.72 -21.78 4.07
N ILE A 332 -30.04 -21.75 3.84
CA ILE A 332 -31.01 -21.82 4.93
C ILE A 332 -30.77 -23.13 5.70
N ASP A 333 -30.85 -23.09 7.02
CA ASP A 333 -30.73 -24.27 7.87
C ASP A 333 -32.04 -25.07 7.87
N TYR A 334 -32.29 -25.77 6.77
CA TYR A 334 -33.55 -26.49 6.51
C TYR A 334 -33.85 -27.57 7.56
N PHE A 335 -32.84 -28.17 8.17
CA PHE A 335 -33.00 -29.20 9.21
C PHE A 335 -33.79 -28.69 10.42
N ARG A 336 -33.77 -27.37 10.67
CA ARG A 336 -34.52 -26.76 11.78
C ARG A 336 -36.03 -26.73 11.56
N TYR A 337 -36.50 -27.01 10.34
CA TYR A 337 -37.90 -26.87 9.97
C TYR A 337 -38.64 -28.20 9.83
N VAL A 338 -37.96 -29.35 9.97
CA VAL A 338 -38.63 -30.65 10.04
C VAL A 338 -39.35 -30.76 11.39
N ASP A 339 -40.58 -31.29 11.40
CA ASP A 339 -41.50 -31.42 12.54
C ASP A 339 -41.91 -30.11 13.22
N VAL A 340 -41.61 -28.97 12.58
CA VAL A 340 -41.98 -27.65 13.09
C VAL A 340 -43.44 -27.32 12.74
N PRO A 341 -44.20 -26.67 13.64
CA PRO A 341 -45.56 -26.21 13.34
C PRO A 341 -45.61 -25.27 12.13
N LEU A 342 -46.63 -25.41 11.30
CA LEU A 342 -46.83 -24.58 10.10
C LEU A 342 -46.76 -23.07 10.37
N GLN A 343 -47.21 -22.62 11.56
CA GLN A 343 -47.18 -21.21 11.89
C GLN A 343 -45.75 -20.64 11.90
N VAL A 344 -44.81 -21.37 12.50
CA VAL A 344 -43.39 -20.95 12.55
C VAL A 344 -42.81 -20.92 11.13
N LEU A 345 -43.12 -21.93 10.31
CA LEU A 345 -42.73 -21.95 8.91
C LEU A 345 -43.20 -20.68 8.16
N ARG A 346 -44.47 -20.29 8.32
CA ARG A 346 -45.03 -19.10 7.64
C ARG A 346 -44.48 -17.79 8.18
N GLU A 347 -44.08 -17.74 9.44
CA GLU A 347 -43.39 -16.57 10.01
C GLU A 347 -42.02 -16.37 9.33
N ASP A 348 -41.29 -17.46 9.07
CA ASP A 348 -39.93 -17.41 8.54
C ASP A 348 -39.87 -17.37 7.00
N PHE A 349 -40.69 -18.15 6.29
CA PHE A 349 -40.72 -18.22 4.81
C PHE A 349 -41.75 -17.28 4.16
N GLY A 350 -42.63 -16.68 4.95
CA GLY A 350 -43.73 -15.87 4.44
C GLY A 350 -44.82 -16.71 3.74
N ALA A 351 -45.60 -16.03 2.89
CA ALA A 351 -46.73 -16.64 2.21
C ALA A 351 -46.31 -17.55 1.05
N GLU A 352 -46.85 -18.75 1.02
CA GLU A 352 -46.72 -19.70 -0.08
C GLU A 352 -47.39 -19.17 -1.37
N ASN A 353 -46.87 -19.55 -2.54
CA ASN A 353 -47.42 -19.12 -3.83
C ASN A 353 -48.57 -20.02 -4.32
N ALA A 354 -48.47 -21.33 -4.06
CA ALA A 354 -49.49 -22.31 -4.39
C ALA A 354 -49.50 -23.44 -3.35
N VAL A 355 -50.66 -24.09 -3.20
CA VAL A 355 -50.85 -25.26 -2.33
C VAL A 355 -51.48 -26.38 -3.15
N HIS A 356 -50.87 -27.56 -3.12
CA HIS A 356 -51.38 -28.79 -3.73
C HIS A 356 -51.84 -29.74 -2.64
N PHE A 357 -53.10 -30.18 -2.68
CA PHE A 357 -53.70 -31.00 -1.64
C PHE A 357 -53.69 -32.49 -2.02
N PHE A 358 -53.31 -33.33 -1.06
CA PHE A 358 -53.37 -34.78 -1.14
C PHE A 358 -54.23 -35.33 0.01
N GLU A 359 -54.39 -36.65 0.07
CA GLU A 359 -55.28 -37.30 1.05
C GLU A 359 -54.88 -37.01 2.51
N HIS A 360 -53.58 -37.01 2.82
CA HIS A 360 -53.05 -36.89 4.20
C HIS A 360 -52.08 -35.73 4.41
N HIS A 361 -51.73 -35.00 3.35
CA HIS A 361 -50.78 -33.90 3.39
C HIS A 361 -51.06 -32.89 2.29
N TYR A 362 -50.35 -31.76 2.32
CA TYR A 362 -50.35 -30.81 1.22
C TYR A 362 -48.95 -30.25 1.00
N LEU A 363 -48.69 -29.82 -0.23
CA LEU A 363 -47.40 -29.31 -0.69
C LEU A 363 -47.50 -27.81 -0.96
N MET A 364 -46.66 -27.03 -0.29
CA MET A 364 -46.55 -25.58 -0.44
C MET A 364 -45.41 -25.22 -1.40
N ASP A 365 -45.69 -24.44 -2.45
CA ASP A 365 -44.71 -23.99 -3.44
C ASP A 365 -44.10 -22.63 -3.08
N TYR A 366 -42.77 -22.58 -2.96
CA TYR A 366 -41.96 -21.38 -2.77
C TYR A 366 -41.05 -21.18 -3.99
N PRO A 367 -41.57 -20.62 -5.11
CA PRO A 367 -40.88 -20.59 -6.39
C PRO A 367 -39.59 -19.76 -6.38
N ASP A 368 -39.55 -18.65 -5.63
CA ASP A 368 -38.35 -17.80 -5.53
C ASP A 368 -37.20 -18.47 -4.74
N LEU A 369 -37.49 -19.57 -4.04
CA LEU A 369 -36.51 -20.38 -3.30
C LEU A 369 -36.22 -21.74 -3.97
N ASP A 370 -36.87 -22.06 -5.09
CA ASP A 370 -36.86 -23.39 -5.73
C ASP A 370 -37.13 -24.51 -4.70
N LEU A 371 -38.21 -24.34 -3.93
CA LEU A 371 -38.49 -25.14 -2.75
C LEU A 371 -39.97 -25.53 -2.72
N PHE A 372 -40.24 -26.78 -2.36
CA PHE A 372 -41.55 -27.18 -1.86
C PHE A 372 -41.44 -27.64 -0.41
N ILE A 373 -42.50 -27.41 0.37
CA ILE A 373 -42.58 -27.89 1.76
C ILE A 373 -43.85 -28.71 1.89
N SER A 374 -43.69 -29.99 2.26
CA SER A 374 -44.79 -30.90 2.55
C SER A 374 -45.16 -30.81 4.01
N VAL A 375 -46.43 -30.63 4.28
CA VAL A 375 -46.98 -30.47 5.61
C VAL A 375 -48.02 -31.56 5.83
N GLU A 376 -47.80 -32.38 6.84
CA GLU A 376 -48.77 -33.36 7.29
C GLU A 376 -49.99 -32.66 7.89
N ASN A 377 -51.18 -33.17 7.58
CA ASN A 377 -52.42 -32.63 8.09
C ASN A 377 -53.17 -33.68 8.93
N PRO A 378 -52.72 -33.92 10.18
CA PRO A 378 -53.48 -34.74 11.10
C PRO A 378 -54.77 -34.01 11.50
N VAL A 379 -55.89 -34.73 11.50
CA VAL A 379 -57.21 -34.19 11.84
C VAL A 379 -57.25 -33.61 13.27
N ASP A 380 -56.35 -34.05 14.16
CA ASP A 380 -56.37 -33.79 15.60
C ASP A 380 -55.17 -32.98 16.17
N ASP A 381 -54.16 -32.64 15.36
CA ASP A 381 -52.95 -31.89 15.79
C ASP A 381 -52.68 -30.72 14.82
N PRO A 382 -52.11 -29.58 15.26
CA PRO A 382 -51.63 -28.56 14.33
C PRO A 382 -50.77 -29.15 13.21
N PRO A 383 -50.97 -28.73 11.95
CA PRO A 383 -50.20 -29.22 10.82
C PRO A 383 -48.71 -28.90 11.02
N LYS A 384 -47.87 -29.92 10.80
CA LYS A 384 -46.41 -29.86 10.98
C LYS A 384 -45.70 -30.18 9.67
N VAL A 385 -44.57 -29.54 9.47
CA VAL A 385 -43.70 -29.82 8.33
C VAL A 385 -43.20 -31.25 8.42
N HIS A 386 -43.57 -32.07 7.45
CA HIS A 386 -43.14 -33.46 7.38
C HIS A 386 -41.87 -33.59 6.53
N LYS A 387 -41.81 -32.86 5.42
CA LYS A 387 -40.65 -32.90 4.53
C LYS A 387 -40.42 -31.59 3.79
N ILE A 388 -39.16 -31.36 3.43
CA ILE A 388 -38.70 -30.19 2.68
C ILE A 388 -38.07 -30.71 1.39
N ILE A 389 -38.57 -30.27 0.24
CA ILE A 389 -38.12 -30.71 -1.09
C ILE A 389 -37.41 -29.56 -1.77
N LEU A 390 -36.12 -29.72 -2.00
CA LEU A 390 -35.27 -28.72 -2.62
C LEU A 390 -35.06 -29.07 -4.08
N LEU A 391 -35.44 -28.15 -4.97
CA LEU A 391 -35.41 -28.37 -6.41
C LEU A 391 -34.06 -27.96 -6.99
N GLY A 392 -33.54 -28.80 -7.89
CA GLY A 392 -32.45 -28.46 -8.80
C GLY A 392 -31.05 -28.44 -8.19
N GLU A 393 -30.13 -27.97 -9.03
CA GLU A 393 -28.67 -27.91 -8.91
C GLU A 393 -28.16 -26.94 -7.82
N LYS A 394 -28.75 -26.91 -6.62
CA LYS A 394 -28.17 -26.17 -5.50
C LYS A 394 -27.18 -27.05 -4.77
N ASN A 395 -25.94 -26.56 -4.60
CA ASN A 395 -25.01 -27.18 -3.67
C ASN A 395 -25.67 -27.21 -2.29
N PHE A 396 -25.84 -28.41 -1.75
CA PHE A 396 -26.40 -28.64 -0.44
C PHE A 396 -25.52 -29.64 0.28
N LEU A 397 -25.12 -29.30 1.51
CA LEU A 397 -24.09 -30.04 2.26
C LEU A 397 -22.83 -30.32 1.45
N ASP A 398 -22.35 -29.34 0.69
CA ASP A 398 -21.17 -29.47 -0.17
C ASP A 398 -21.28 -30.54 -1.29
N THR A 399 -22.48 -31.12 -1.53
CA THR A 399 -22.74 -31.95 -2.70
C THR A 399 -22.64 -31.09 -3.97
N PRO A 400 -21.68 -31.35 -4.88
CA PRO A 400 -21.55 -30.60 -6.12
C PRO A 400 -22.76 -30.78 -7.04
N ILE A 401 -23.10 -29.72 -7.73
CA ILE A 401 -24.00 -29.74 -8.90
C ILE A 401 -23.59 -30.83 -9.89
N GLY A 402 -24.54 -31.64 -10.35
CA GLY A 402 -24.28 -32.70 -11.34
C GLY A 402 -23.48 -33.87 -10.77
N MET A 403 -23.50 -34.09 -9.46
CA MET A 403 -22.99 -35.33 -8.88
C MET A 403 -23.98 -36.46 -9.20
N SER A 404 -23.47 -37.55 -9.76
CA SER A 404 -24.28 -38.75 -10.00
C SER A 404 -24.61 -39.46 -8.69
N MET A 405 -25.68 -40.24 -8.68
CA MET A 405 -26.05 -41.03 -7.49
C MET A 405 -24.94 -41.99 -7.06
N GLU A 406 -24.20 -42.55 -8.03
CA GLU A 406 -23.06 -43.45 -7.76
C GLU A 406 -21.92 -42.73 -7.02
N LYS A 407 -21.57 -41.50 -7.44
CA LYS A 407 -20.54 -40.70 -6.76
C LYS A 407 -21.00 -40.17 -5.41
N LEU A 408 -22.29 -39.90 -5.27
CA LEU A 408 -22.91 -39.59 -3.97
C LEU A 408 -22.80 -40.78 -3.02
N ALA A 409 -23.04 -41.99 -3.53
CA ALA A 409 -22.94 -43.21 -2.74
C ALA A 409 -21.51 -43.46 -2.23
N GLU A 410 -20.51 -43.20 -3.08
CA GLU A 410 -19.09 -43.22 -2.68
C GLU A 410 -18.73 -42.12 -1.67
N HIS A 411 -19.50 -41.03 -1.60
CA HIS A 411 -19.20 -39.90 -0.71
C HIS A 411 -19.68 -40.13 0.73
N TYR A 412 -20.79 -40.85 0.91
CA TYR A 412 -21.49 -40.99 2.19
C TYR A 412 -21.37 -42.39 2.83
N GLU A 413 -20.42 -43.23 2.35
CA GLU A 413 -20.10 -44.61 2.77
C GLU A 413 -20.64 -45.01 4.17
N GLU A 414 -21.75 -45.78 4.20
CA GLU A 414 -22.21 -46.72 5.27
C GLU A 414 -23.64 -46.56 5.85
N GLN A 415 -24.53 -45.68 5.36
CA GLN A 415 -25.95 -45.67 5.81
C GLN A 415 -26.96 -45.49 4.67
N GLU A 416 -26.86 -46.33 3.65
CA GLU A 416 -27.62 -46.15 2.42
C GLU A 416 -28.72 -47.19 2.22
N SER A 417 -29.81 -46.74 1.63
CA SER A 417 -30.81 -47.61 1.02
C SER A 417 -31.23 -47.01 -0.31
N SER A 418 -31.09 -47.81 -1.37
CA SER A 418 -31.53 -47.44 -2.72
C SER A 418 -32.89 -48.04 -3.02
N PHE A 419 -33.77 -47.22 -3.59
CA PHE A 419 -35.12 -47.60 -3.96
C PHE A 419 -35.46 -47.08 -5.34
N GLU A 420 -36.39 -47.77 -5.98
CA GLU A 420 -37.07 -47.31 -7.19
C GLU A 420 -38.50 -46.96 -6.80
N TYR A 421 -38.86 -45.69 -7.01
CA TYR A 421 -40.18 -45.17 -6.67
C TYR A 421 -40.99 -44.94 -7.93
N PHE A 422 -42.19 -45.50 -7.98
CA PHE A 422 -43.19 -45.10 -8.97
C PHE A 422 -43.53 -43.62 -8.82
N ILE A 423 -43.83 -42.99 -9.94
CA ILE A 423 -44.20 -41.58 -9.98
C ILE A 423 -45.66 -41.47 -9.53
N ASP A 424 -45.84 -40.88 -8.36
CA ASP A 424 -47.13 -40.52 -7.79
C ASP A 424 -47.49 -39.07 -8.13
N GLU A 425 -48.72 -38.66 -7.79
CA GLU A 425 -49.23 -37.31 -8.06
C GLU A 425 -48.32 -36.20 -7.50
N GLU A 426 -47.66 -36.44 -6.37
CA GLU A 426 -46.72 -35.49 -5.78
C GLU A 426 -45.45 -35.34 -6.63
N LYS A 427 -44.85 -36.45 -7.06
CA LYS A 427 -43.67 -36.45 -7.94
C LYS A 427 -43.98 -35.87 -9.30
N GLU A 428 -45.17 -36.09 -9.85
CA GLU A 428 -45.58 -35.46 -11.12
C GLU A 428 -45.49 -33.93 -11.03
N ILE A 429 -45.94 -33.33 -9.92
CA ILE A 429 -45.85 -31.87 -9.70
C ILE A 429 -44.39 -31.41 -9.67
N ILE A 430 -43.52 -32.14 -8.95
CA ILE A 430 -42.08 -31.83 -8.86
C ILE A 430 -41.41 -31.91 -10.23
N LEU A 431 -41.66 -32.97 -10.99
CA LEU A 431 -41.09 -33.18 -12.32
C LEU A 431 -41.59 -32.15 -13.32
N GLN A 432 -42.87 -31.77 -13.27
CA GLN A 432 -43.42 -30.67 -14.06
C GLN A 432 -42.70 -29.35 -13.75
N LYS A 433 -42.45 -29.05 -12.48
CA LYS A 433 -41.74 -27.84 -12.05
C LYS A 433 -40.31 -27.81 -12.58
N LEU A 434 -39.62 -28.95 -12.55
CA LEU A 434 -38.28 -29.14 -13.11
C LEU A 434 -38.27 -29.21 -14.65
N ARG A 435 -39.44 -29.22 -15.30
CA ARG A 435 -39.61 -29.38 -16.76
C ARG A 435 -39.01 -30.67 -17.29
N LEU A 436 -39.08 -31.73 -16.49
CA LEU A 436 -38.61 -33.06 -16.86
C LEU A 436 -39.72 -33.87 -17.53
N PRO A 437 -39.37 -34.88 -18.34
CA PRO A 437 -40.36 -35.75 -18.99
C PRO A 437 -41.23 -36.47 -17.95
N LEU A 438 -42.52 -36.61 -18.25
CA LEU A 438 -43.50 -37.30 -17.40
C LEU A 438 -43.73 -38.76 -17.81
N ASP A 439 -43.15 -39.19 -18.92
CA ASP A 439 -43.29 -40.53 -19.51
C ASP A 439 -42.30 -41.56 -18.96
N ILE A 440 -41.52 -41.19 -17.94
CA ILE A 440 -40.66 -42.09 -17.19
C ILE A 440 -41.48 -42.99 -16.24
N GLU A 441 -41.05 -44.23 -16.05
CA GLU A 441 -41.81 -45.21 -15.24
C GLU A 441 -41.52 -45.09 -13.73
N ALA A 442 -40.32 -44.63 -13.36
CA ALA A 442 -39.89 -44.51 -11.97
C ALA A 442 -38.73 -43.50 -11.79
N LEU A 443 -38.50 -43.10 -10.54
CA LEU A 443 -37.32 -42.36 -10.11
C LEU A 443 -36.40 -43.27 -9.29
N HIS A 444 -35.09 -43.13 -9.52
CA HIS A 444 -34.08 -43.71 -8.65
C HIS A 444 -33.80 -42.79 -7.47
N SER A 445 -33.61 -43.39 -6.30
CA SER A 445 -33.23 -42.63 -5.11
C SER A 445 -32.19 -43.37 -4.26
N VAL A 446 -31.47 -42.60 -3.47
CA VAL A 446 -30.61 -43.05 -2.38
C VAL A 446 -30.97 -42.20 -1.17
N THR A 447 -31.14 -42.87 -0.03
CA THR A 447 -31.46 -42.24 1.26
C THR A 447 -30.26 -42.40 2.19
N TYR A 448 -29.95 -41.34 2.93
CA TYR A 448 -28.89 -41.26 3.94
C TYR A 448 -29.57 -40.83 5.23
N ILE A 449 -29.30 -41.56 6.29
CA ILE A 449 -29.74 -41.22 7.63
C ILE A 449 -28.73 -40.23 8.20
N VAL A 450 -29.18 -39.01 8.52
CA VAL A 450 -28.32 -37.97 9.08
C VAL A 450 -28.14 -38.21 10.58
N ASN A 451 -29.22 -38.60 11.26
CA ASN A 451 -29.27 -38.97 12.67
C ASN A 451 -30.54 -39.79 12.96
N GLU A 452 -30.84 -40.08 14.22
CA GLU A 452 -32.00 -40.90 14.62
C GLU A 452 -33.36 -40.34 14.18
N ASP A 453 -33.44 -39.04 13.87
CA ASP A 453 -34.69 -38.33 13.58
C ASP A 453 -34.79 -37.84 12.13
N LEU A 454 -33.70 -37.82 11.36
CA LEU A 454 -33.63 -37.12 10.07
C LEU A 454 -32.99 -37.97 8.97
N TYR A 455 -33.58 -37.90 7.79
CA TYR A 455 -33.00 -38.43 6.56
C TYR A 455 -32.89 -37.36 5.48
N ILE A 456 -31.97 -37.60 4.54
CA ILE A 456 -31.93 -36.93 3.24
C ILE A 456 -32.16 -38.00 2.18
N ARG A 457 -32.88 -37.66 1.12
CA ARG A 457 -33.05 -38.56 -0.03
C ARG A 457 -32.86 -37.77 -1.32
N TYR A 458 -31.95 -38.21 -2.18
CA TYR A 458 -31.69 -37.59 -3.48
C TYR A 458 -32.36 -38.45 -4.55
N TYR A 459 -32.86 -37.78 -5.58
CA TYR A 459 -33.59 -38.41 -6.68
C TYR A 459 -32.91 -38.13 -8.02
N ALA A 460 -32.86 -39.14 -8.88
CA ALA A 460 -32.31 -39.07 -10.24
C ALA A 460 -33.19 -39.88 -11.22
N LEU A 461 -33.14 -39.52 -12.50
CA LEU A 461 -33.84 -40.25 -13.57
C LEU A 461 -33.17 -41.60 -13.88
N GLN A 462 -31.87 -41.72 -13.62
CA GLN A 462 -31.04 -42.90 -13.88
C GLN A 462 -29.99 -43.01 -12.77
N ARG A 463 -29.53 -44.22 -12.43
CA ARG A 463 -28.51 -44.43 -11.39
C ARG A 463 -27.18 -43.72 -11.68
N GLU A 464 -26.76 -43.70 -12.94
CA GLU A 464 -25.52 -43.03 -13.36
C GLU A 464 -25.75 -41.53 -13.65
N GLY A 465 -27.01 -41.07 -13.58
CA GLY A 465 -27.40 -39.70 -13.89
C GLY A 465 -27.27 -38.76 -12.71
N ASP A 466 -27.32 -37.47 -13.03
CA ASP A 466 -27.24 -36.38 -12.07
C ASP A 466 -28.48 -36.34 -11.17
N VAL A 467 -28.28 -35.95 -9.91
CA VAL A 467 -29.40 -35.61 -9.02
C VAL A 467 -30.18 -34.45 -9.61
N ILE A 468 -31.51 -34.61 -9.61
CA ILE A 468 -32.45 -33.59 -10.09
C ILE A 468 -33.16 -32.83 -8.95
N TYR A 469 -33.34 -33.46 -7.79
CA TYR A 469 -33.83 -32.84 -6.56
C TYR A 469 -33.56 -33.75 -5.35
N TYR A 470 -33.74 -33.22 -4.15
CA TYR A 470 -33.61 -33.99 -2.91
C TYR A 470 -34.65 -33.54 -1.88
N GLU A 471 -34.97 -34.42 -0.95
CA GLU A 471 -35.86 -34.13 0.17
C GLU A 471 -35.17 -34.37 1.51
N ILE A 472 -35.54 -33.57 2.49
CA ILE A 472 -35.16 -33.70 3.90
C ILE A 472 -36.45 -34.02 4.65
N GLY A 473 -36.47 -35.10 5.42
CA GLY A 473 -37.66 -35.52 6.16
C GLY A 473 -37.33 -36.09 7.53
N GLY A 474 -38.37 -36.17 8.37
CA GLY A 474 -38.33 -36.88 9.64
C GLY A 474 -38.45 -38.39 9.44
N LEU A 475 -37.79 -39.19 10.29
CA LEU A 475 -37.83 -40.66 10.23
C LEU A 475 -39.09 -41.31 10.83
#